data_AF-T0Z7V9-F1
#
_entry.id   AF-T0Z7V9-F1
#
_cell.length_a   1.000
_cell.length_b   1.000
_cell.length_c   1.000
_cell.angle_alpha   90.00
_cell.angle_beta   90.00
_cell.angle_gamma   90.00
#
_symmetry.space_group_name_H-M   'P 1'
#
loop_
_entity.id
_entity.type
_entity.pdbx_description
1 polymer ?
#
loop_
_entity_poly.entity_id
_entity_poly.type
_entity_poly.pdbx_seq_one_letter_code
_entity_poly.pdbx_strand_id
1 'polypeptide(L)'
;MTGPVLRRVRCSPDRYTYRIPAVGALLARYVGDGAGWADPFAGLSTLAEYRNDMDPTTPQPSHVDAYEWVRTLPDGLAGALLDPPYSREQISRHYRAVAHKVTALDTSNRFLARVQDVLAAKTRSGGLAISLGWTGLGLGRGRRFEEVEVLLLVHGPGHYATHAVVERKADHVLEDYPDEAG
;
A
#
# COMPACT_ATOMS: atom_id res chain seq x y z
N MET A 1 16.69 6.55 -18.58
CA MET A 1 15.76 5.71 -17.80
C MET A 1 14.53 5.46 -18.63
N THR A 2 14.11 4.20 -18.76
CA THR A 2 12.81 3.88 -19.37
C THR A 2 11.73 4.21 -18.33
N GLY A 3 10.70 4.97 -18.71
CA GLY A 3 9.60 5.31 -17.80
C GLY A 3 8.83 4.08 -17.29
N PRO A 4 7.90 4.26 -16.34
CA PRO A 4 7.16 3.15 -15.75
C PRO A 4 6.33 2.42 -16.81
N VAL A 5 6.17 1.10 -16.63
CA VAL A 5 5.25 0.32 -17.46
C VAL A 5 3.82 0.67 -17.07
N LEU A 6 3.03 1.19 -18.00
CA LEU A 6 1.61 1.50 -17.79
C LEU A 6 0.73 0.41 -18.39
N ARG A 7 -0.17 -0.17 -17.59
CA ARG A 7 -1.14 -1.19 -18.04
C ARG A 7 -2.54 -0.84 -17.58
N ARG A 8 -3.54 -1.18 -18.39
CA ARG A 8 -4.96 -1.01 -18.07
C ARG A 8 -5.71 -2.31 -18.28
N VAL A 9 -6.51 -2.72 -17.29
CA VAL A 9 -7.32 -3.95 -17.33
C VAL A 9 -8.74 -3.69 -16.84
N ARG A 10 -9.73 -4.32 -17.47
CA ARG A 10 -11.12 -4.33 -16.98
C ARG A 10 -11.34 -5.54 -16.08
N CYS A 11 -11.91 -5.35 -14.89
CA CYS A 11 -12.21 -6.44 -13.97
C CYS A 11 -13.35 -6.09 -12.99
N SER A 12 -13.98 -7.10 -12.40
CA SER A 12 -14.88 -6.89 -11.26
C SER A 12 -14.10 -6.46 -10.01
N PRO A 13 -14.65 -5.57 -9.17
CA PRO A 13 -14.03 -5.25 -7.90
C PRO A 13 -14.13 -6.43 -6.92
N ASP A 14 -13.18 -6.51 -6.00
CA ASP A 14 -13.21 -7.42 -4.85
C ASP A 14 -12.89 -6.61 -3.59
N ARG A 15 -13.48 -6.96 -2.45
CA ARG A 15 -13.15 -6.34 -1.15
C ARG A 15 -11.75 -6.71 -0.67
N TYR A 16 -11.20 -7.81 -1.17
CA TYR A 16 -9.83 -8.26 -0.93
C TYR A 16 -9.06 -8.09 -2.25
N THR A 17 -8.46 -6.91 -2.43
CA THR A 17 -7.94 -6.45 -3.71
C THR A 17 -6.90 -7.40 -4.31
N TYR A 18 -6.12 -8.08 -3.47
CA TYR A 18 -5.13 -9.07 -3.91
C TYR A 18 -5.73 -10.31 -4.57
N ARG A 19 -7.02 -10.59 -4.36
CA ARG A 19 -7.74 -11.70 -5.01
C ARG A 19 -8.18 -11.36 -6.43
N ILE A 20 -8.17 -10.09 -6.81
CA ILE A 20 -8.43 -9.70 -8.19
C ILE A 20 -7.35 -10.33 -9.07
N PRO A 21 -7.68 -11.14 -10.10
CA PRO A 21 -6.68 -11.92 -10.84
C PRO A 21 -5.53 -11.08 -11.43
N ALA A 22 -5.84 -9.88 -11.92
CA ALA A 22 -4.83 -8.97 -12.46
C ALA A 22 -3.86 -8.45 -11.38
N VAL A 23 -4.35 -8.22 -10.17
CA VAL A 23 -3.53 -7.83 -9.01
C VAL A 23 -2.71 -9.01 -8.53
N GLY A 24 -3.32 -10.20 -8.38
CA GLY A 24 -2.58 -11.41 -8.02
C GLY A 24 -1.43 -11.71 -8.98
N ALA A 25 -1.66 -11.55 -10.29
CA ALA A 25 -0.62 -11.69 -11.31
C ALA A 25 0.48 -10.61 -11.22
N LEU A 26 0.14 -9.37 -10.81
CA LEU A 26 1.13 -8.32 -10.52
C LEU A 26 1.99 -8.73 -9.32
N LEU A 27 1.36 -9.07 -8.20
CA LEU A 27 2.03 -9.44 -6.95
C LEU A 27 2.96 -10.65 -7.13
N ALA A 28 2.53 -11.67 -7.89
CA ALA A 28 3.33 -12.85 -8.18
C ALA A 28 4.65 -12.53 -8.91
N ARG A 29 4.72 -11.42 -9.68
CA ARG A 29 5.96 -11.00 -10.37
C ARG A 29 6.96 -10.31 -9.46
N TYR A 30 6.50 -9.66 -8.40
CA TYR A 30 7.32 -8.74 -7.61
C TYR A 30 7.58 -9.21 -6.18
N VAL A 31 6.62 -9.89 -5.55
CA VAL A 31 6.69 -10.28 -4.13
C VAL A 31 7.53 -11.54 -3.92
N GLY A 32 7.49 -12.49 -4.86
CA GLY A 32 8.19 -13.77 -4.72
C GLY A 32 7.57 -14.65 -3.62
N ASP A 33 8.39 -15.11 -2.68
CA ASP A 33 7.98 -15.93 -1.55
C ASP A 33 7.50 -15.12 -0.33
N GLY A 34 7.56 -13.79 -0.39
CA GLY A 34 7.13 -12.91 0.69
C GLY A 34 8.16 -12.72 1.81
N ALA A 35 9.34 -13.33 1.71
CA ALA A 35 10.38 -13.19 2.73
C ALA A 35 10.88 -11.74 2.82
N GLY A 36 10.89 -11.18 4.02
CA GLY A 36 11.24 -9.80 4.30
C GLY A 36 10.19 -8.77 3.88
N TRP A 37 8.99 -9.18 3.45
CA TRP A 37 7.91 -8.28 3.09
C TRP A 37 7.01 -7.95 4.28
N ALA A 38 6.50 -6.72 4.31
CA ALA A 38 5.55 -6.26 5.33
C ALA A 38 4.21 -5.83 4.71
N ASP A 39 3.12 -6.22 5.36
CA ASP A 39 1.76 -5.85 4.99
C ASP A 39 0.95 -5.45 6.24
N PRO A 40 0.77 -4.14 6.50
CA PRO A 40 0.03 -3.65 7.66
C PRO A 40 -1.49 -3.75 7.52
N PHE A 41 -2.00 -4.07 6.33
CA PHE A 41 -3.43 -4.09 5.99
C PHE A 41 -3.79 -5.42 5.30
N ALA A 42 -3.31 -6.53 5.87
CA ALA A 42 -3.24 -7.79 5.15
C ALA A 42 -4.58 -8.44 4.84
N GLY A 43 -5.67 -8.10 5.54
CA GLY A 43 -6.99 -8.70 5.34
C GLY A 43 -6.95 -10.22 5.42
N LEU A 44 -7.14 -10.92 4.30
CA LEU A 44 -7.02 -12.38 4.19
C LEU A 44 -5.71 -12.84 3.50
N SER A 45 -4.81 -11.92 3.20
CA SER A 45 -3.55 -12.18 2.52
C SER A 45 -2.56 -12.94 3.41
N THR A 46 -1.76 -13.79 2.78
CA THR A 46 -0.61 -14.45 3.39
C THR A 46 0.67 -14.20 2.59
N LEU A 47 0.68 -13.16 1.74
CA LEU A 47 1.76 -12.91 0.79
C LEU A 47 3.03 -12.32 1.42
N ALA A 48 2.90 -11.61 2.53
CA ALA A 48 4.03 -11.01 3.24
C ALA A 48 4.43 -11.85 4.47
N GLU A 49 5.71 -11.85 4.81
CA GLU A 49 6.22 -12.45 6.05
C GLU A 49 5.63 -11.76 7.28
N TYR A 50 5.78 -10.44 7.35
CA TYR A 50 5.24 -9.62 8.43
C TYR A 50 3.84 -9.16 8.04
N ARG A 51 2.83 -9.53 8.83
CA ARG A 51 1.42 -9.22 8.54
C ARG A 51 0.69 -8.68 9.76
N ASN A 52 -0.20 -7.74 9.51
CA ASN A 52 -1.13 -7.19 10.48
C ASN A 52 -2.45 -6.88 9.80
N ASP A 53 -3.53 -6.96 10.57
CA ASP A 53 -4.79 -6.34 10.20
C ASP A 53 -5.55 -5.99 11.49
N MET A 54 -5.98 -4.74 11.59
CA MET A 54 -6.66 -4.22 12.78
C MET A 54 -8.00 -4.92 13.06
N ASP A 55 -8.62 -5.57 12.07
CA ASP A 55 -9.81 -6.38 12.26
C ASP A 55 -9.44 -7.74 12.92
N PRO A 56 -9.84 -7.96 14.19
CA PRO A 56 -9.50 -9.18 14.93
C PRO A 56 -10.23 -10.42 14.41
N THR A 57 -11.15 -10.28 13.44
CA THR A 57 -11.82 -11.41 12.79
C THR A 57 -11.03 -11.99 11.62
N THR A 58 -9.94 -11.33 11.21
CA THR A 58 -9.04 -11.80 10.17
C THR A 58 -8.08 -12.88 10.70
N PRO A 59 -7.47 -13.72 9.84
CA PRO A 59 -6.55 -14.77 10.27
C PRO A 59 -5.11 -14.26 10.49
N GLN A 60 -4.91 -12.96 10.72
CA GLN A 60 -3.58 -12.35 10.79
C GLN A 60 -2.92 -12.59 12.15
N PRO A 61 -1.57 -12.62 12.21
CA PRO A 61 -0.85 -12.87 13.47
C PRO A 61 -0.88 -11.67 14.44
N SER A 62 -1.30 -10.50 13.97
CA SER A 62 -1.35 -9.25 14.75
C SER A 62 -2.60 -8.46 14.39
N HIS A 63 -3.21 -7.85 15.41
CA HIS A 63 -4.43 -7.05 15.32
C HIS A 63 -4.31 -5.72 16.07
N VAL A 64 -3.28 -4.95 15.72
CA VAL A 64 -3.03 -3.64 16.31
C VAL A 64 -3.12 -2.54 15.26
N ASP A 65 -3.12 -1.29 15.73
CA ASP A 65 -3.04 -0.12 14.86
C ASP A 65 -1.82 -0.24 13.92
N ALA A 66 -2.04 -0.02 12.63
CA ALA A 66 -1.00 -0.23 11.62
C ALA A 66 0.21 0.69 11.82
N TYR A 67 0.04 1.93 12.32
CA TYR A 67 1.17 2.82 12.58
C TYR A 67 2.01 2.33 13.78
N GLU A 68 1.36 1.88 14.85
CA GLU A 68 2.06 1.26 15.98
C GLU A 68 2.76 -0.03 15.55
N TRP A 69 2.11 -0.84 14.72
CA TRP A 69 2.66 -2.09 14.22
C TRP A 69 3.92 -1.91 13.37
N VAL A 70 3.89 -1.02 12.36
CA VAL A 70 5.04 -0.85 11.45
C VAL A 70 6.30 -0.36 12.16
N ARG A 71 6.16 0.29 13.32
CA ARG A 71 7.30 0.75 14.14
C ARG A 71 8.04 -0.41 14.80
N THR A 72 7.37 -1.55 15.02
CA THR A 72 7.95 -2.75 15.63
C THR A 72 8.73 -3.62 14.63
N LEU A 73 8.56 -3.38 13.34
CA LEU A 73 9.20 -4.15 12.28
C LEU A 73 10.73 -4.00 12.29
N PRO A 74 11.48 -5.00 11.81
CA PRO A 74 12.91 -4.85 11.60
C PRO A 74 13.21 -3.85 10.48
N ASP A 75 14.43 -3.33 10.47
CA ASP A 75 14.96 -2.58 9.33
C ASP A 75 15.44 -3.54 8.23
N GLY A 76 15.58 -3.03 7.01
CA GLY A 76 16.08 -3.81 5.88
C GLY A 76 15.00 -4.63 5.15
N LEU A 77 13.72 -4.24 5.26
CA LEU A 77 12.61 -4.92 4.59
C LEU A 77 12.86 -5.04 3.08
N ALA A 78 12.54 -6.21 2.52
CA ALA A 78 12.64 -6.49 1.08
C ALA A 78 11.56 -5.75 0.29
N GLY A 79 10.39 -5.56 0.89
CA GLY A 79 9.36 -4.69 0.35
C GLY A 79 8.16 -4.50 1.27
N ALA A 80 7.22 -3.68 0.81
CA ALA A 80 5.97 -3.39 1.51
C ALA A 80 4.77 -3.54 0.57
N LEU A 81 3.71 -4.18 1.06
CA LEU A 81 2.39 -4.18 0.45
C LEU A 81 1.52 -3.17 1.20
N LEU A 82 0.76 -2.35 0.47
CA LEU A 82 -0.18 -1.40 1.09
C LEU A 82 -1.53 -1.49 0.40
N ASP A 83 -2.52 -2.02 1.12
CA ASP A 83 -3.93 -2.01 0.73
C ASP A 83 -4.82 -1.36 1.81
N PRO A 84 -4.60 -0.07 2.13
CA PRO A 84 -5.29 0.59 3.23
C PRO A 84 -6.79 0.76 2.94
N PRO A 85 -7.63 1.02 3.95
CA PRO A 85 -9.01 1.47 3.71
C PRO A 85 -9.03 2.77 2.88
N TYR A 86 -9.72 2.75 1.74
CA TYR A 86 -9.67 3.81 0.72
C TYR A 86 -10.56 5.01 1.01
N SER A 87 -11.60 4.86 1.84
CA SER A 87 -12.59 5.91 2.12
C SER A 87 -12.53 6.38 3.58
N ARG A 88 -12.88 7.66 3.79
CA ARG A 88 -13.00 8.25 5.13
C ARG A 88 -14.03 7.53 5.99
N GLU A 89 -15.07 6.99 5.37
CA GLU A 89 -16.13 6.20 6.01
C GLU A 89 -15.59 4.83 6.43
N GLN A 90 -14.78 4.17 5.59
CA GLN A 90 -14.11 2.91 5.95
C GLN A 90 -13.19 3.10 7.15
N ILE A 91 -12.39 4.18 7.13
CA ILE A 91 -11.50 4.56 8.25
C ILE A 91 -12.34 4.88 9.49
N SER A 92 -13.34 5.76 9.38
CA SER A 92 -14.20 6.12 10.51
C SER A 92 -14.90 4.90 11.12
N ARG A 93 -15.35 3.94 10.30
CA ARG A 93 -15.95 2.70 10.77
C ARG A 93 -14.92 1.79 11.45
N HIS A 94 -13.73 1.65 10.89
CA HIS A 94 -12.64 0.86 11.50
C HIS A 94 -12.19 1.44 12.84
N TYR A 95 -11.98 2.76 12.93
CA TYR A 95 -11.52 3.40 14.17
C TYR A 95 -12.60 3.47 15.25
N ARG A 96 -13.88 3.69 14.89
CA ARG A 96 -14.98 3.66 15.87
C ARG A 96 -15.16 2.28 16.52
N ALA A 97 -14.84 1.20 15.81
CA ALA A 97 -14.96 -0.16 16.33
C ALA A 97 -13.85 -0.53 17.33
N VAL A 98 -12.71 0.17 17.29
CA VAL A 98 -11.49 -0.24 18.01
C VAL A 98 -11.07 0.74 19.13
N ALA A 99 -11.43 2.03 19.08
CA ALA A 99 -11.13 2.97 20.17
C ALA A 99 -12.13 4.14 20.31
N HIS A 100 -12.49 4.45 21.56
CA HIS A 100 -13.51 5.44 21.97
C HIS A 100 -13.19 6.94 21.70
N LYS A 101 -12.15 7.30 20.94
CA LYS A 101 -11.82 8.71 20.68
C LYS A 101 -11.22 8.91 19.30
N VAL A 102 -12.07 9.07 18.28
CA VAL A 102 -11.67 9.69 17.01
C VAL A 102 -11.34 11.15 17.30
N THR A 103 -10.10 11.57 17.06
CA THR A 103 -9.72 12.99 17.16
C THR A 103 -9.58 13.58 15.77
N ALA A 104 -9.64 14.91 15.64
CA ALA A 104 -9.53 15.62 14.35
C ALA A 104 -8.20 15.36 13.58
N LEU A 105 -7.24 14.65 14.19
CA LEU A 105 -6.00 14.19 13.58
C LEU A 105 -6.22 13.03 12.57
N ASP A 106 -7.37 12.37 12.61
CA ASP A 106 -7.71 11.18 11.79
C ASP A 106 -8.25 11.54 10.40
N THR A 107 -7.61 12.49 9.71
CA THR A 107 -7.83 12.59 8.26
C THR A 107 -7.05 11.48 7.57
N SER A 108 -7.74 10.71 6.72
CA SER A 108 -7.24 9.49 6.04
C SER A 108 -5.80 9.59 5.51
N ASN A 109 -5.47 10.74 4.92
CA ASN A 109 -4.19 10.94 4.25
C ASN A 109 -3.04 11.10 5.26
N ARG A 110 -3.27 11.73 6.42
CA ARG A 110 -2.22 11.89 7.45
C ARG A 110 -1.90 10.57 8.14
N PHE A 111 -2.91 9.75 8.40
CA PHE A 111 -2.71 8.42 8.96
C PHE A 111 -1.85 7.56 8.02
N LEU A 112 -2.27 7.43 6.76
CA LEU A 112 -1.55 6.62 5.79
C LEU A 112 -0.13 7.14 5.54
N ALA A 113 0.06 8.46 5.46
CA ALA A 113 1.38 9.06 5.29
C ALA A 113 2.36 8.64 6.41
N ARG A 114 1.91 8.58 7.67
CA ARG A 114 2.77 8.16 8.79
C ARG A 114 3.16 6.68 8.71
N VAL A 115 2.24 5.82 8.26
CA VAL A 115 2.55 4.40 8.01
C VAL A 115 3.56 4.27 6.87
N GLN A 116 3.34 4.99 5.77
CA GLN A 116 4.24 5.04 4.61
C GLN A 116 5.63 5.56 4.97
N ASP A 117 5.74 6.59 5.81
CA ASP A 117 7.03 7.15 6.25
C ASP A 117 7.87 6.10 6.99
N VAL A 118 7.25 5.35 7.91
CA VAL A 118 7.95 4.31 8.66
C VAL A 118 8.33 3.14 7.76
N LEU A 119 7.42 2.66 6.91
CA LEU A 119 7.74 1.60 5.95
C LEU A 119 8.83 2.00 4.97
N ALA A 120 8.79 3.23 4.46
CA ALA A 120 9.81 3.78 3.60
C ALA A 120 11.17 3.77 4.31
N ALA A 121 11.25 4.23 5.57
CA ALA A 121 12.48 4.21 6.34
C ALA A 121 13.04 2.78 6.54
N LYS A 122 12.16 1.82 6.84
CA LYS A 122 12.54 0.42 7.11
C LYS A 122 12.86 -0.40 5.86
N THR A 123 12.40 0.02 4.68
CA THR A 123 12.68 -0.66 3.42
C THR A 123 14.11 -0.43 2.97
N ARG A 124 14.84 -1.47 2.56
CA ARG A 124 16.22 -1.32 2.05
C ARG A 124 16.24 -0.66 0.68
N SER A 125 17.37 -0.04 0.30
CA SER A 125 17.58 0.41 -1.09
C SER A 125 17.45 -0.76 -2.06
N GLY A 126 16.79 -0.52 -3.19
CA GLY A 126 16.40 -1.54 -4.16
C GLY A 126 15.17 -2.36 -3.78
N GLY A 127 14.69 -2.26 -2.53
CA GLY A 127 13.42 -2.85 -2.08
C GLY A 127 12.21 -2.23 -2.78
N LEU A 128 11.07 -2.91 -2.70
CA LEU A 128 9.86 -2.54 -3.44
C LEU A 128 8.73 -2.07 -2.53
N ALA A 129 7.86 -1.22 -3.04
CA ALA A 129 6.55 -0.97 -2.47
C ALA A 129 5.48 -1.23 -3.52
N ILE A 130 4.39 -1.89 -3.12
CA ILE A 130 3.23 -2.11 -3.99
C ILE A 130 2.02 -1.53 -3.27
N SER A 131 1.57 -0.37 -3.76
CA SER A 131 0.46 0.37 -3.17
C SER A 131 -0.80 0.22 -4.00
N LEU A 132 -1.91 -0.08 -3.33
CA LEU A 132 -3.23 -0.18 -3.92
C LEU A 132 -4.13 0.91 -3.37
N GLY A 133 -4.92 1.51 -4.25
CA GLY A 133 -5.87 2.55 -3.84
C GLY A 133 -6.58 3.22 -5.00
N TRP A 134 -7.50 4.13 -4.67
CA TRP A 134 -8.20 4.94 -5.66
C TRP A 134 -7.38 6.10 -6.19
N THR A 135 -6.28 6.44 -5.50
CA THR A 135 -5.28 7.41 -5.96
C THR A 135 -3.99 6.66 -6.30
N GLY A 136 -3.44 6.89 -7.49
CA GLY A 136 -2.17 6.29 -7.92
C GLY A 136 -0.94 6.91 -7.26
N LEU A 137 -1.04 7.39 -6.02
CA LEU A 137 0.03 8.19 -5.39
C LEU A 137 1.22 7.36 -4.88
N GLY A 138 1.00 6.10 -4.51
CA GLY A 138 2.06 5.26 -3.95
C GLY A 138 2.73 5.86 -2.71
N LEU A 139 4.02 5.57 -2.53
CA LEU A 139 4.93 6.18 -1.55
C LEU A 139 5.56 7.45 -2.10
N GLY A 140 5.93 7.43 -3.38
CA GLY A 140 6.41 8.56 -4.16
C GLY A 140 7.87 8.94 -3.97
N ARG A 141 8.31 9.87 -4.82
CA ARG A 141 9.70 10.33 -4.91
C ARG A 141 10.21 10.99 -3.63
N GLY A 142 9.34 11.67 -2.90
CA GLY A 142 9.66 12.25 -1.58
C GLY A 142 10.08 11.21 -0.52
N ARG A 143 9.71 9.93 -0.69
CA ARG A 143 10.16 8.80 0.15
C ARG A 143 11.27 7.98 -0.50
N ARG A 144 11.85 8.50 -1.60
CA ARG A 144 12.85 7.84 -2.46
C ARG A 144 12.31 6.63 -3.20
N PHE A 145 11.05 6.63 -3.60
CA PHE A 145 10.45 5.57 -4.40
C PHE A 145 10.24 6.04 -5.85
N GLU A 146 10.77 5.28 -6.81
CA GLU A 146 10.58 5.48 -8.24
C GLU A 146 9.57 4.47 -8.79
N GLU A 147 8.63 4.93 -9.62
CA GLU A 147 7.64 4.06 -10.26
C GLU A 147 8.29 3.07 -11.22
N VAL A 148 7.88 1.81 -11.12
CA VAL A 148 8.32 0.69 -11.97
C VAL A 148 7.17 0.25 -12.89
N GLU A 149 5.97 0.06 -12.32
CA GLU A 149 4.78 -0.37 -13.05
C GLU A 149 3.53 0.21 -12.41
N VAL A 150 2.61 0.71 -13.22
CA VAL A 150 1.26 1.12 -12.79
C VAL A 150 0.24 0.27 -13.52
N LEU A 151 -0.57 -0.45 -12.75
CA LEU A 151 -1.73 -1.20 -13.24
C LEU A 151 -3.01 -0.46 -12.86
N LEU A 152 -3.69 0.06 -13.87
CA LEU A 152 -5.02 0.67 -13.76
C LEU A 152 -6.11 -0.39 -13.93
N LEU A 153 -6.84 -0.65 -12.85
CA LEU A 153 -7.98 -1.57 -12.82
C LEU A 153 -9.27 -0.77 -12.96
N VAL A 154 -9.89 -0.88 -14.14
CA VAL A 154 -11.18 -0.22 -14.41
C VAL A 154 -12.31 -1.19 -14.12
N HIS A 155 -13.16 -0.80 -13.18
CA HIS A 155 -14.32 -1.59 -12.76
C HIS A 155 -15.56 -1.25 -13.60
N GLY A 156 -16.67 -1.96 -13.35
CA GLY A 156 -17.96 -1.66 -13.97
C GLY A 156 -18.50 -0.27 -13.57
N PRO A 157 -19.63 0.16 -14.19
CA PRO A 157 -20.27 1.43 -13.85
C PRO A 157 -20.52 1.59 -12.34
N GLY A 158 -20.31 2.80 -11.80
CA GLY A 158 -20.56 3.09 -10.38
C GLY A 158 -19.41 2.76 -9.42
N HIS A 159 -18.26 2.31 -9.93
CA HIS A 159 -17.08 2.01 -9.13
C HIS A 159 -15.88 2.91 -9.51
N TYR A 160 -15.15 3.41 -8.52
CA TYR A 160 -13.84 4.04 -8.74
C TYR A 160 -12.86 3.03 -9.34
N ALA A 161 -11.91 3.50 -10.15
CA ALA A 161 -10.80 2.64 -10.56
C ALA A 161 -9.87 2.34 -9.37
N THR A 162 -9.29 1.16 -9.37
CA THR A 162 -8.20 0.81 -8.45
C THR A 162 -6.88 0.97 -9.20
N HIS A 163 -5.89 1.59 -8.57
CA HIS A 163 -4.53 1.71 -9.07
C HIS A 163 -3.66 0.78 -8.23
N ALA A 164 -2.86 -0.05 -8.88
CA ALA A 164 -1.77 -0.77 -8.23
C ALA A 164 -0.45 -0.21 -8.75
N VAL A 165 0.29 0.47 -7.88
CA VAL A 165 1.54 1.17 -8.18
C VAL A 165 2.68 0.36 -7.57
N VAL A 166 3.59 -0.11 -8.42
CA VAL A 166 4.84 -0.76 -8.01
C VAL A 166 5.95 0.27 -8.08
N GLU A 167 6.65 0.45 -6.97
CA GLU A 167 7.74 1.40 -6.86
C GLU A 167 8.99 0.74 -6.28
N ARG A 168 10.16 1.25 -6.63
CA ARG A 168 11.45 0.79 -6.12
C ARG A 168 12.13 1.88 -5.33
N LYS A 169 12.65 1.53 -4.15
CA LYS A 169 13.41 2.45 -3.32
C LYS A 169 14.77 2.73 -3.94
N ALA A 170 15.06 3.99 -4.23
CA ALA A 170 16.37 4.46 -4.64
C ALA A 170 17.36 4.46 -3.48
N ASP A 171 18.65 4.36 -3.80
CA ASP A 171 19.77 4.58 -2.88
C ASP A 171 20.11 6.07 -2.69
N HIS A 172 19.60 6.92 -3.57
CA HIS A 172 19.80 8.37 -3.58
C HIS A 172 18.48 9.13 -3.34
N VAL A 173 18.58 10.43 -3.10
CA VAL A 173 17.43 11.33 -3.05
C VAL A 173 16.91 11.54 -4.46
N LEU A 174 15.60 11.48 -4.63
CA LEU A 174 14.94 11.76 -5.89
C LEU A 174 14.47 13.20 -5.88
N GLU A 175 14.80 13.95 -6.94
CA GLU A 175 14.14 15.22 -7.22
C GLU A 175 12.65 14.98 -7.45
N ASP A 176 11.79 15.93 -7.13
CA ASP A 176 10.37 15.78 -7.42
C ASP A 176 10.13 15.79 -8.95
N TYR A 177 8.94 15.39 -9.39
CA TYR A 177 8.58 15.61 -10.79
C TYR A 177 8.63 17.12 -11.06
N PRO A 178 9.18 17.56 -12.20
CA PRO A 178 9.12 18.97 -12.55
C PRO A 178 7.65 19.40 -12.53
N ASP A 179 7.36 20.55 -11.91
CA ASP A 179 6.07 21.17 -12.08
C ASP A 179 5.87 21.39 -13.59
N GLU A 180 4.93 20.67 -14.19
CA GLU A 180 4.42 20.98 -15.52
C GLU A 180 3.60 22.27 -15.38
N ALA A 181 4.31 23.38 -15.13
CA ALA A 181 3.74 24.71 -15.20
C ALA A 181 3.38 24.96 -16.67
N GLY A 182 2.11 24.70 -16.99
CA GLY A 182 1.49 25.15 -18.23
C GLY A 182 1.39 26.67 -18.29
#